data_AF-A0A496TBF2-F1
#
_entry.id   AF-A0A496TBF2-F1
#
_cell.length_a   1.000
_cell.length_b   1.000
_cell.length_c   1.000
_cell.angle_alpha   90.00
_cell.angle_beta   90.00
_cell.angle_gamma   90.00
#
_symmetry.space_group_name_H-M   'P 1'
#
loop_
_entity.id
_entity.type
_entity.pdbx_description
1 polymer ?
#
loop_
_entity_poly.entity_id
_entity_poly.type
_entity_poly.pdbx_seq_one_letter_code
_entity_poly.pdbx_strand_id
1 'polypeptide(L)'
;MRSTLDVKLGVKPVFAQLVHSDAWEGPCRVGDSEELTPEAERTKGKKAFQEFQENLSKNLSAEARLLEPVYMEYGEDFVVSEREFEKLEPDLQNVDLFLLSYRLPGIERYKKPVAMMGRGITNVDIAAYFRSRGLEGYAPIDYNELNEIISLMQIRKAIGQTRILAVTGGELITWGVVSSIWNLEDLKARFGTDCQRVSITRFFDEMEKVTQKDAAELAEKLINGAQKLNIDKEYVVNDVKSYLATKSLMEKYDCNAHTIPCFELCSSRVPEKLKVVPCLTHTLLKDEG
;
A
#
# COMPACT_ATOMS: atom_id res chain seq x y z
N MET A 1 -6.13 -1.74 15.93
CA MET A 1 -6.16 -1.90 14.46
C MET A 1 -4.85 -1.37 13.92
N ARG A 2 -4.29 -2.00 12.89
CA ARG A 2 -3.06 -1.53 12.26
C ARG A 2 -3.43 -0.50 11.19
N SER A 3 -2.78 0.66 11.17
CA SER A 3 -3.07 1.66 10.14
C SER A 3 -2.70 1.09 8.77
N THR A 4 -3.50 1.36 7.75
CA THR A 4 -3.15 0.96 6.36
C THR A 4 -1.89 1.67 5.89
N LEU A 5 -1.56 2.82 6.48
CA LEU A 5 -0.34 3.56 6.20
C LEU A 5 0.94 2.86 6.70
N ASP A 6 0.83 1.84 7.57
CA ASP A 6 1.97 1.03 7.97
C ASP A 6 2.41 0.01 6.90
N VAL A 7 1.61 -0.15 5.84
CA VAL A 7 1.93 -1.07 4.75
C VAL A 7 3.24 -0.67 4.08
N LYS A 8 4.04 -1.68 3.74
CA LYS A 8 5.29 -1.50 2.99
C LYS A 8 5.11 -1.94 1.54
N LEU A 9 5.76 -1.22 0.64
CA LEU A 9 5.84 -1.56 -0.78
C LEU A 9 6.95 -2.58 -0.98
N GLY A 10 6.61 -3.77 -1.47
CA GLY A 10 7.59 -4.81 -1.82
C GLY A 10 8.35 -4.44 -3.09
N VAL A 11 9.59 -3.99 -2.92
CA VAL A 11 10.49 -3.67 -4.02
C VAL A 11 11.39 -4.87 -4.26
N LYS A 12 11.35 -5.46 -5.44
CA LYS A 12 12.18 -6.59 -5.87
C LYS A 12 13.29 -6.10 -6.79
N PRO A 13 14.53 -5.99 -6.30
CA PRO A 13 15.64 -5.61 -7.16
C PRO A 13 16.03 -6.79 -8.03
N VAL A 14 16.18 -6.52 -9.33
CA VAL A 14 16.59 -7.53 -10.31
C VAL A 14 17.80 -6.99 -11.04
N PHE A 15 18.94 -7.62 -10.79
CA PHE A 15 20.18 -7.30 -11.44
C PHE A 15 20.33 -8.15 -12.70
N ALA A 16 20.18 -7.52 -13.85
CA ALA A 16 20.25 -8.16 -15.15
C ALA A 16 21.68 -8.05 -15.72
N GLN A 17 22.34 -9.19 -15.94
CA GLN A 17 23.66 -9.28 -16.53
C GLN A 17 23.60 -9.98 -17.89
N LEU A 18 24.00 -9.27 -18.94
CA LEU A 18 24.36 -9.88 -20.22
C LEU A 18 25.76 -10.48 -20.09
N VAL A 19 25.91 -11.76 -20.40
CA VAL A 19 27.20 -12.47 -20.42
C VAL A 19 27.43 -13.00 -21.82
N HIS A 20 28.49 -12.52 -22.46
CA HIS A 20 28.84 -12.94 -23.80
C HIS A 20 29.45 -14.34 -23.83
N SER A 21 29.38 -15.01 -24.97
CA SER A 21 29.98 -16.33 -25.15
C SER A 21 31.51 -16.32 -25.24
N ASP A 22 32.13 -15.18 -25.62
CA ASP A 22 33.57 -15.02 -25.86
C ASP A 22 33.99 -13.53 -25.78
N ALA A 23 35.29 -13.26 -25.90
CA ALA A 23 35.88 -11.92 -25.85
C ALA A 23 35.94 -11.25 -27.24
N TRP A 24 35.12 -10.20 -27.44
CA TRP A 24 35.15 -9.37 -28.66
C TRP A 24 34.60 -7.96 -28.42
N GLU A 25 34.97 -7.00 -29.26
CA GLU A 25 34.44 -5.63 -29.14
C GLU A 25 33.14 -5.43 -29.91
N GLY A 26 32.32 -4.49 -29.43
CA GLY A 26 31.10 -4.04 -30.08
C GLY A 26 30.78 -2.58 -29.76
N PRO A 27 29.73 -2.00 -30.37
CA PRO A 27 29.43 -0.56 -30.26
C PRO A 27 29.25 -0.03 -28.83
N CYS A 28 28.84 -0.89 -27.90
CA CYS A 28 28.69 -0.57 -26.48
C CYS A 28 29.49 -1.52 -25.56
N ARG A 29 30.46 -2.24 -26.13
CA ARG A 29 31.32 -3.21 -25.45
C ARG A 29 32.75 -2.99 -25.93
N VAL A 30 33.53 -2.26 -25.14
CA VAL A 30 34.92 -1.88 -25.47
C VAL A 30 35.81 -2.27 -24.32
N GLY A 31 37.06 -2.62 -24.60
CA GLY A 31 38.04 -2.97 -23.57
C GLY A 31 39.03 -4.03 -24.01
N ASP A 32 39.95 -4.37 -23.12
CA ASP A 32 40.97 -5.37 -23.38
C ASP A 32 40.34 -6.77 -23.44
N SER A 33 40.87 -7.64 -24.31
CA SER A 33 40.33 -8.99 -24.53
C SER A 33 40.24 -9.82 -23.25
N GLU A 34 41.11 -9.59 -22.27
CA GLU A 34 41.09 -10.25 -20.96
C GLU A 34 39.88 -9.83 -20.11
N GLU A 35 39.48 -8.56 -20.17
CA GLU A 35 38.35 -8.01 -19.43
C GLU A 35 36.99 -8.34 -20.08
N LEU A 36 37.02 -8.66 -21.37
CA LEU A 36 35.83 -9.04 -22.16
C LEU A 36 35.54 -10.55 -22.08
N THR A 37 36.33 -11.34 -21.36
CA THR A 37 36.00 -12.77 -21.21
C THR A 37 34.68 -12.98 -20.44
N PRO A 38 33.93 -14.07 -20.72
CA PRO A 38 32.70 -14.39 -19.99
C PRO A 38 32.91 -14.45 -18.47
N GLU A 39 34.05 -14.99 -18.02
CA GLU A 39 34.43 -15.09 -16.62
C GLU A 39 34.68 -13.70 -15.99
N ALA A 40 35.35 -12.80 -16.71
CA ALA A 40 35.58 -11.43 -16.27
C ALA A 40 34.25 -10.65 -16.17
N GLU A 41 33.35 -10.80 -17.16
CA GLU A 41 32.02 -10.20 -17.14
C GLU A 41 31.19 -10.67 -15.94
N ARG A 42 31.17 -11.98 -15.65
CA ARG A 42 30.50 -12.51 -14.45
C ARG A 42 31.11 -11.98 -13.16
N THR A 43 32.44 -11.87 -13.11
CA THR A 43 33.14 -11.37 -11.91
C THR A 43 32.79 -9.90 -11.66
N LYS A 44 32.84 -9.07 -12.71
CA LYS A 44 32.45 -7.66 -12.67
C LYS A 44 30.97 -7.50 -12.32
N GLY A 45 30.09 -8.29 -12.93
CA GLY A 45 28.65 -8.30 -12.66
C GLY A 45 28.34 -8.64 -11.20
N LYS A 46 28.99 -9.66 -10.62
CA LYS A 46 28.83 -10.00 -9.20
C LYS A 46 29.28 -8.88 -8.26
N LYS A 47 30.39 -8.20 -8.58
CA LYS A 47 30.83 -7.04 -7.80
C LYS A 47 29.83 -5.88 -7.90
N ALA A 48 29.38 -5.56 -9.11
CA ALA A 48 28.37 -4.53 -9.33
C ALA A 48 27.03 -4.87 -8.66
N PHE A 49 26.68 -6.15 -8.59
CA PHE A 49 25.50 -6.62 -7.85
C PHE A 49 25.64 -6.37 -6.36
N GLN A 50 26.80 -6.66 -5.75
CA GLN A 50 27.05 -6.34 -4.34
C GLN A 50 26.92 -4.83 -4.08
N GLU A 51 27.54 -4.00 -4.93
CA GLU A 51 27.43 -2.54 -4.85
C GLU A 51 25.97 -2.07 -5.00
N PHE A 52 25.21 -2.68 -5.91
CA PHE A 52 23.78 -2.42 -6.08
C PHE A 52 22.98 -2.74 -4.81
N GLN A 53 23.21 -3.90 -4.20
CA GLN A 53 22.56 -4.29 -2.93
C GLN A 53 22.89 -3.30 -1.80
N GLU A 54 24.16 -2.93 -1.66
CA GLU A 54 24.60 -1.95 -0.67
C GLU A 54 23.96 -0.58 -0.89
N ASN A 55 23.92 -0.09 -2.13
CA ASN A 55 23.34 1.22 -2.43
C ASN A 55 21.83 1.23 -2.17
N LEU A 56 21.10 0.15 -2.50
CA LEU A 56 19.67 0.06 -2.20
C LEU A 56 19.39 0.06 -0.70
N SER A 57 20.12 -0.73 0.08
CA SER A 57 19.95 -0.79 1.54
C SER A 57 20.24 0.55 2.24
N LYS A 58 21.13 1.38 1.68
CA LYS A 58 21.49 2.69 2.23
C LYS A 58 20.52 3.81 1.84
N ASN A 59 19.86 3.72 0.68
CA ASN A 59 19.14 4.87 0.09
C ASN A 59 17.62 4.69 -0.05
N LEU A 60 17.09 3.47 0.04
CA LEU A 60 15.64 3.27 -0.04
C LEU A 60 14.94 3.79 1.21
N SER A 61 13.78 4.42 1.02
CA SER A 61 12.97 4.96 2.10
C SER A 61 12.33 3.88 2.97
N ALA A 62 11.89 4.26 4.16
CA ALA A 62 11.32 3.33 5.13
C ALA A 62 10.02 2.66 4.62
N GLU A 63 9.32 3.26 3.66
CA GLU A 63 8.10 2.74 3.02
C GLU A 63 8.39 1.50 2.15
N ALA A 64 9.64 1.31 1.71
CA ALA A 64 10.05 0.13 0.96
C ALA A 64 10.31 -1.06 1.90
N ARG A 65 9.75 -2.22 1.55
CA ARG A 65 10.26 -3.52 1.98
C ARG A 65 11.15 -4.04 0.86
N LEU A 66 12.46 -3.93 1.05
CA LEU A 66 13.44 -4.51 0.13
C LEU A 66 13.33 -6.04 0.17
N LEU A 67 12.85 -6.63 -0.92
CA LEU A 67 12.84 -8.08 -1.11
C LEU A 67 14.23 -8.56 -1.55
N GLU A 68 14.49 -9.86 -1.41
CA GLU A 68 15.80 -10.44 -1.71
C GLU A 68 16.21 -10.11 -3.15
N PRO A 69 17.31 -9.36 -3.36
CA PRO A 69 17.79 -9.01 -4.68
C PRO A 69 18.18 -10.25 -5.48
N VAL A 70 17.85 -10.28 -6.77
CA VAL A 70 18.14 -11.44 -7.63
C VAL A 70 19.11 -11.06 -8.73
N TYR A 71 20.16 -11.86 -8.89
CA TYR A 71 21.10 -11.76 -10.00
C TYR A 71 20.69 -12.72 -11.12
N MET A 72 20.44 -12.17 -12.30
CA MET A 72 19.99 -12.91 -13.48
C MET A 72 20.97 -12.77 -14.63
N GLU A 73 21.27 -13.89 -15.29
CA GLU A 73 22.17 -13.95 -16.45
C GLU A 73 21.39 -14.31 -17.72
N TYR A 74 21.75 -13.69 -18.84
CA TYR A 74 21.33 -14.11 -20.18
C TYR A 74 22.42 -13.82 -21.21
N GLY A 75 22.37 -14.48 -22.36
CA GLY A 75 23.39 -14.39 -23.41
C GLY A 75 23.05 -13.37 -24.51
N GLU A 76 23.93 -13.26 -25.51
CA GLU A 76 23.73 -12.36 -26.66
C GLU A 76 22.57 -12.74 -27.60
N ASP A 77 21.89 -13.85 -27.36
CA ASP A 77 20.60 -14.17 -27.99
C ASP A 77 19.43 -13.37 -27.38
N PHE A 78 19.70 -12.64 -26.29
CA PHE A 78 18.75 -11.83 -25.52
C PHE A 78 17.55 -12.63 -24.99
N VAL A 79 17.75 -13.94 -24.78
CA VAL A 79 16.72 -14.83 -24.24
C VAL A 79 17.03 -15.17 -22.79
N VAL A 80 16.11 -14.80 -21.90
CA VAL A 80 16.16 -15.17 -20.48
C VAL A 80 15.54 -16.56 -20.33
N SER A 81 16.29 -17.51 -19.78
CA SER A 81 15.79 -18.88 -19.60
C SER A 81 14.70 -18.96 -18.51
N GLU A 82 13.82 -19.96 -18.58
CA GLU A 82 12.81 -20.18 -17.53
C GLU A 82 13.46 -20.41 -16.15
N ARG A 83 14.63 -21.06 -16.09
CA ARG A 83 15.39 -21.24 -14.83
C ARG A 83 15.76 -19.91 -14.18
N GLU A 84 16.03 -18.88 -14.97
CA GLU A 84 16.30 -17.55 -14.44
C GLU A 84 15.01 -16.93 -13.87
N PHE A 85 13.89 -17.09 -14.56
CA PHE A 85 12.58 -16.63 -14.09
C PHE A 85 12.12 -17.32 -12.80
N GLU A 86 12.40 -18.62 -12.63
CA GLU A 86 12.13 -19.38 -11.41
C GLU A 86 12.73 -18.72 -10.15
N LYS A 87 13.82 -17.93 -10.29
CA LYS A 87 14.41 -17.19 -9.16
C LYS A 87 13.52 -16.06 -8.63
N LEU A 88 12.58 -15.56 -9.43
CA LEU A 88 11.67 -14.46 -9.08
C LEU A 88 10.33 -14.94 -8.51
N GLU A 89 10.00 -16.22 -8.69
CA GLU A 89 8.69 -16.78 -8.36
C GLU A 89 8.39 -16.94 -6.85
N PRO A 90 9.36 -17.32 -5.98
CA PRO A 90 9.08 -17.64 -4.56
C PRO A 90 8.40 -16.52 -3.76
N ASP A 91 8.69 -15.25 -4.10
CA ASP A 91 8.15 -14.08 -3.43
C ASP A 91 7.33 -13.17 -4.36
N LEU A 92 6.94 -13.65 -5.55
CA LEU A 92 6.26 -12.84 -6.57
C LEU A 92 4.97 -12.15 -6.06
N GLN A 93 4.20 -12.83 -5.22
CA GLN A 93 2.98 -12.28 -4.59
C GLN A 93 3.26 -11.06 -3.70
N ASN A 94 4.49 -10.95 -3.18
CA ASN A 94 4.95 -9.86 -2.34
C ASN A 94 5.56 -8.71 -3.14
N VAL A 95 5.76 -8.88 -4.46
CA VAL A 95 6.34 -7.87 -5.35
C VAL A 95 5.26 -6.89 -5.79
N ASP A 96 5.46 -5.62 -5.44
CA ASP A 96 4.65 -4.49 -5.91
C ASP A 96 5.39 -3.69 -7.00
N LEU A 97 6.74 -3.72 -6.99
CA LEU A 97 7.59 -3.03 -7.95
C LEU A 97 8.85 -3.86 -8.24
N PHE A 98 9.13 -4.14 -9.52
CA PHE A 98 10.46 -4.60 -9.93
C PHE A 98 11.38 -3.40 -10.16
N LEU A 99 12.56 -3.41 -9.55
CA LEU A 99 13.60 -2.40 -9.75
C LEU A 99 14.76 -3.02 -10.52
N LEU A 100 14.89 -2.64 -11.80
CA LEU A 100 15.86 -3.25 -12.70
C LEU A 100 17.19 -2.48 -12.69
N SER A 101 18.32 -3.20 -12.72
CA SER A 101 19.63 -2.60 -13.01
C SER A 101 19.84 -2.36 -14.51
N TYR A 102 19.22 -3.19 -15.35
CA TYR A 102 19.28 -3.13 -16.81
C TYR A 102 18.04 -3.81 -17.42
N ARG A 103 17.88 -3.76 -18.74
CA ARG A 103 16.78 -4.44 -19.42
C ARG A 103 16.81 -5.95 -19.12
N LEU A 104 15.65 -6.48 -18.74
CA LEU A 104 15.41 -7.91 -18.59
C LEU A 104 14.27 -8.34 -19.54
N PRO A 105 14.59 -8.93 -20.71
CA PRO A 105 13.57 -9.41 -21.65
C PRO A 105 12.61 -10.43 -21.01
N GLY A 106 11.30 -10.27 -21.22
CA GLY A 106 10.27 -11.22 -20.76
C GLY A 106 9.69 -10.95 -19.38
N ILE A 107 10.26 -10.02 -18.59
CA ILE A 107 9.75 -9.67 -17.25
C ILE A 107 8.32 -9.11 -17.29
N GLU A 108 7.87 -8.58 -18.43
CA GLU A 108 6.49 -8.12 -18.64
C GLU A 108 5.43 -9.21 -18.42
N ARG A 109 5.81 -10.49 -18.46
CA ARG A 109 4.92 -11.64 -18.20
C ARG A 109 4.21 -11.56 -16.85
N TYR A 110 4.83 -10.91 -15.87
CA TYR A 110 4.29 -10.80 -14.51
C TYR A 110 3.28 -9.65 -14.36
N LYS A 111 3.19 -8.75 -15.35
CA LYS A 111 2.28 -7.58 -15.32
C LYS A 111 2.38 -6.75 -14.03
N LYS A 112 3.59 -6.68 -13.46
CA LYS A 112 3.92 -5.85 -12.30
C LYS A 112 4.55 -4.54 -12.76
N PRO A 113 4.38 -3.44 -11.99
CA PRO A 113 5.13 -2.21 -12.23
C PRO A 113 6.64 -2.45 -12.29
N VAL A 114 7.30 -1.73 -13.20
CA VAL A 114 8.75 -1.76 -13.38
C VAL A 114 9.33 -0.35 -13.25
N ALA A 115 10.41 -0.21 -12.50
CA ALA A 115 11.25 0.98 -12.49
C ALA A 115 12.68 0.63 -12.90
N MET A 116 13.34 1.52 -13.62
CA MET A 116 14.79 1.51 -13.78
C MET A 116 15.30 2.90 -13.43
N MET A 117 16.20 2.99 -12.46
CA MET A 117 16.81 4.26 -12.08
C MET A 117 17.96 4.58 -13.04
N GLY A 118 18.07 5.83 -13.50
CA GLY A 118 19.19 6.23 -14.35
C GLY A 118 19.04 7.60 -14.98
N ARG A 119 20.13 8.09 -15.57
CA ARG A 119 20.19 9.38 -16.30
C ARG A 119 20.41 9.18 -17.81
N GLY A 120 20.17 7.96 -18.30
CA GLY A 120 20.48 7.55 -19.67
C GLY A 120 19.23 7.37 -20.52
N ILE A 121 19.44 6.93 -21.76
CA ILE A 121 18.34 6.58 -22.66
C ILE A 121 17.60 5.31 -22.21
N THR A 122 18.32 4.35 -21.64
CA THR A 122 17.80 3.00 -21.34
C THR A 122 16.64 3.01 -20.34
N ASN A 123 16.72 3.79 -19.25
CA ASN A 123 15.64 3.82 -18.26
C ASN A 123 14.37 4.46 -18.82
N VAL A 124 14.50 5.55 -19.59
CA VAL A 124 13.36 6.22 -20.23
C VAL A 124 12.73 5.32 -21.29
N ASP A 125 13.54 4.63 -22.09
CA ASP A 125 13.09 3.69 -23.12
C ASP A 125 12.35 2.50 -22.51
N ILE A 126 12.87 1.89 -21.44
CA ILE A 126 12.17 0.81 -20.71
C ILE A 126 10.82 1.30 -20.18
N ALA A 127 10.77 2.47 -19.54
CA ALA A 127 9.51 3.00 -19.06
C ALA A 127 8.50 3.22 -20.21
N ALA A 128 8.96 3.74 -21.35
CA ALA A 128 8.13 3.92 -22.55
C ALA A 128 7.65 2.57 -23.12
N TYR A 129 8.52 1.57 -23.19
CA TYR A 129 8.22 0.21 -23.62
C TYR A 129 7.06 -0.40 -22.81
N PHE A 130 7.14 -0.35 -21.48
CA PHE A 130 6.08 -0.86 -20.60
C PHE A 130 4.76 -0.11 -20.82
N ARG A 131 4.81 1.23 -20.84
CA ARG A 131 3.62 2.08 -21.04
C ARG A 131 2.94 1.85 -22.39
N SER A 132 3.71 1.64 -23.46
CA SER A 132 3.17 1.36 -24.80
C SER A 132 2.31 0.09 -24.88
N ARG A 133 2.41 -0.78 -23.87
CA ARG A 133 1.67 -2.05 -23.76
C ARG A 133 0.62 -2.05 -22.66
N GLY A 134 0.29 -0.87 -22.12
CA GLY A 134 -0.66 -0.75 -21.01
C GLY A 134 -0.12 -1.28 -19.68
N LEU A 135 1.20 -1.42 -19.53
CA LEU A 135 1.85 -1.77 -18.28
C LEU A 135 2.48 -0.54 -17.62
N GLU A 136 2.76 -0.64 -16.33
CA GLU A 136 3.35 0.46 -15.58
C GLU A 136 4.88 0.43 -15.67
N GLY A 137 5.45 1.51 -16.22
CA GLY A 137 6.89 1.73 -16.33
C GLY A 137 7.31 3.10 -15.77
N TYR A 138 8.41 3.13 -15.03
CA TYR A 138 8.94 4.33 -14.37
C TYR A 138 10.44 4.48 -14.61
N ALA A 139 10.90 5.72 -14.75
CA ALA A 139 12.28 6.06 -15.04
C ALA A 139 12.81 7.11 -14.06
N PRO A 140 12.87 6.83 -12.75
CA PRO A 140 13.42 7.78 -11.78
C PRO A 140 14.88 8.13 -12.11
N ILE A 141 15.22 9.41 -11.96
CA ILE A 141 16.57 9.91 -12.24
C ILE A 141 17.57 9.51 -11.16
N ASP A 142 17.10 9.45 -9.91
CA ASP A 142 17.88 9.10 -8.72
C ASP A 142 17.01 8.56 -7.58
N TYR A 143 17.61 8.35 -6.41
CA TYR A 143 16.94 7.79 -5.24
C TYR A 143 15.83 8.69 -4.67
N ASN A 144 15.89 10.01 -4.85
CA ASN A 144 14.85 10.89 -4.35
C ASN A 144 13.55 10.67 -5.13
N GLU A 145 13.63 10.65 -6.46
CA GLU A 145 12.48 10.36 -7.32
C GLU A 145 12.00 8.91 -7.15
N LEU A 146 12.93 7.95 -7.00
CA LEU A 146 12.54 6.56 -6.72
C LEU A 146 11.75 6.46 -5.42
N ASN A 147 12.20 7.12 -4.35
CA ASN A 147 11.52 7.12 -3.06
C ASN A 147 10.17 7.85 -3.11
N GLU A 148 10.03 8.91 -3.91
CA GLU A 148 8.74 9.57 -4.16
C GLU A 148 7.76 8.60 -4.82
N ILE A 149 8.18 7.87 -5.87
CA ILE A 149 7.36 6.86 -6.52
C ILE A 149 6.98 5.74 -5.54
N ILE A 150 7.93 5.27 -4.73
CA ILE A 150 7.69 4.25 -3.70
C ILE A 150 6.62 4.73 -2.71
N SER A 151 6.72 5.98 -2.25
CA SER A 151 5.74 6.58 -1.34
C SER A 151 4.35 6.62 -1.97
N LEU A 152 4.23 7.10 -3.22
CA LEU A 152 2.94 7.15 -3.93
C LEU A 152 2.32 5.76 -4.14
N MET A 153 3.15 4.77 -4.50
CA MET A 153 2.70 3.39 -4.64
C MET A 153 2.31 2.76 -3.31
N GLN A 154 3.00 3.10 -2.23
CA GLN A 154 2.65 2.67 -0.88
C GLN A 154 1.27 3.21 -0.48
N ILE A 155 0.99 4.48 -0.74
CA ILE A 155 -0.34 5.07 -0.51
C ILE A 155 -1.41 4.38 -1.36
N ARG A 156 -1.13 4.13 -2.65
CA ARG A 156 -2.03 3.36 -3.51
C ARG A 156 -2.34 1.97 -2.93
N LYS A 157 -1.32 1.29 -2.40
CA LYS A 157 -1.48 0.00 -1.73
C LYS A 157 -2.31 0.11 -0.44
N ALA A 158 -2.11 1.15 0.36
CA ALA A 158 -2.89 1.42 1.57
C ALA A 158 -4.38 1.65 1.25
N ILE A 159 -4.67 2.42 0.20
CA ILE A 159 -6.04 2.63 -0.30
C ILE A 159 -6.67 1.28 -0.71
N GLY A 160 -5.93 0.45 -1.45
CA GLY A 160 -6.40 -0.88 -1.86
C GLY A 160 -6.56 -1.90 -0.73
N GLN A 161 -5.98 -1.64 0.44
CA GLN A 161 -6.16 -2.44 1.66
C GLN A 161 -7.16 -1.80 2.64
N THR A 162 -7.79 -0.70 2.25
CA THR A 162 -8.81 -0.05 3.09
C THR A 162 -10.09 -0.86 3.07
N ARG A 163 -10.63 -1.16 4.25
CA ARG A 163 -11.93 -1.81 4.44
C ARG A 163 -12.79 -0.97 5.37
N ILE A 164 -13.86 -0.43 4.82
CA ILE A 164 -14.74 0.54 5.49
C ILE A 164 -15.88 -0.21 6.20
N LEU A 165 -16.00 -0.01 7.51
CA LEU A 165 -17.21 -0.35 8.27
C LEU A 165 -18.27 0.73 8.03
N ALA A 166 -19.25 0.45 7.18
CA ALA A 166 -20.36 1.33 6.91
C ALA A 166 -21.59 0.94 7.74
N VAL A 167 -21.86 1.70 8.80
CA VAL A 167 -23.14 1.61 9.51
C VAL A 167 -24.22 2.27 8.64
N THR A 168 -25.37 1.63 8.46
CA THR A 168 -26.42 2.12 7.55
C THR A 168 -27.80 1.64 7.99
N GLY A 169 -28.82 2.44 7.71
CA GLY A 169 -30.24 2.08 7.79
C GLY A 169 -30.76 1.35 6.54
N GLY A 170 -29.92 1.17 5.52
CA GLY A 170 -30.25 0.46 4.28
C GLY A 170 -30.35 1.35 3.04
N GLU A 171 -30.25 2.68 3.21
CA GLU A 171 -30.29 3.61 2.09
C GLU A 171 -29.08 3.42 1.16
N LEU A 172 -29.29 3.60 -0.15
CA LEU A 172 -28.23 3.57 -1.15
C LEU A 172 -27.51 4.92 -1.24
N ILE A 173 -28.26 6.01 -1.11
CA ILE A 173 -27.76 7.39 -1.17
C ILE A 173 -28.12 8.05 0.16
N THR A 174 -27.12 8.62 0.84
CA THR A 174 -27.37 9.28 2.11
C THR A 174 -28.13 10.61 1.91
N TRP A 175 -29.09 10.89 2.78
CA TRP A 175 -29.87 12.14 2.72
C TRP A 175 -29.04 13.40 2.99
N GLY A 176 -28.00 13.29 3.81
CA GLY A 176 -27.15 14.42 4.19
C GLY A 176 -26.07 14.77 3.16
N VAL A 177 -25.66 13.79 2.36
CA VAL A 177 -24.54 13.92 1.41
C VAL A 177 -24.85 13.10 0.16
N VAL A 178 -25.62 13.69 -0.76
CA VAL A 178 -26.01 13.03 -2.01
C VAL A 178 -24.85 12.83 -3.00
N SER A 179 -23.71 13.50 -2.77
CA SER A 179 -22.48 13.33 -3.53
C SER A 179 -21.62 12.13 -3.08
N SER A 180 -22.07 11.36 -2.08
CA SER A 180 -21.36 10.18 -1.62
C SER A 180 -21.29 9.07 -2.67
N ILE A 181 -20.28 8.21 -2.53
CA ILE A 181 -20.09 7.03 -3.39
C ILE A 181 -21.24 6.05 -3.13
N TRP A 182 -22.09 5.86 -4.14
CA TRP A 182 -23.21 4.92 -4.09
C TRP A 182 -22.84 3.54 -4.64
N ASN A 183 -21.89 3.48 -5.58
CA ASN A 183 -21.43 2.23 -6.19
C ASN A 183 -20.18 1.70 -5.46
N LEU A 184 -20.42 0.92 -4.41
CA LEU A 184 -19.36 0.32 -3.60
C LEU A 184 -18.63 -0.82 -4.33
N GLU A 185 -19.26 -1.45 -5.33
CA GLU A 185 -18.60 -2.45 -6.18
C GLU A 185 -17.58 -1.80 -7.11
N ASP A 186 -17.90 -0.66 -7.71
CA ASP A 186 -16.96 0.13 -8.53
C ASP A 186 -15.79 0.65 -7.69
N LEU A 187 -16.04 1.08 -6.46
CA LEU A 187 -15.00 1.49 -5.51
C LEU A 187 -13.98 0.36 -5.30
N LYS A 188 -14.46 -0.86 -5.05
CA LYS A 188 -13.60 -2.04 -4.89
C LYS A 188 -12.89 -2.42 -6.18
N ALA A 189 -13.58 -2.42 -7.31
CA ALA A 189 -13.00 -2.79 -8.60
C ALA A 189 -11.87 -1.85 -9.04
N ARG A 190 -12.03 -0.53 -8.81
CA ARG A 190 -11.06 0.47 -9.26
C ARG A 190 -9.92 0.71 -8.29
N PHE A 191 -10.22 0.70 -6.98
CA PHE A 191 -9.27 1.11 -5.96
C PHE A 191 -8.89 0.00 -5.00
N GLY A 192 -9.58 -1.15 -5.00
CA GLY A 192 -9.38 -2.23 -4.03
C GLY A 192 -10.08 -1.99 -2.69
N THR A 193 -10.56 -0.76 -2.43
CA THR A 193 -11.22 -0.40 -1.18
C THR A 193 -12.54 -1.16 -0.99
N ASP A 194 -12.63 -1.93 0.09
CA ASP A 194 -13.79 -2.77 0.41
C ASP A 194 -14.73 -2.10 1.40
N CYS A 195 -15.99 -2.53 1.46
CA CYS A 195 -16.97 -1.99 2.39
C CYS A 195 -17.79 -3.10 3.04
N GLN A 196 -17.73 -3.18 4.37
CA GLN A 196 -18.59 -4.02 5.18
C GLN A 196 -19.77 -3.20 5.71
N ARG A 197 -20.98 -3.51 5.24
CA ARG A 197 -22.20 -2.87 5.75
C ARG A 197 -22.68 -3.54 7.04
N VAL A 198 -23.12 -2.71 7.99
CA VAL A 198 -23.77 -3.13 9.25
C VAL A 198 -25.02 -2.31 9.47
N SER A 199 -26.13 -2.96 9.81
CA SER A 199 -27.37 -2.25 10.13
C SER A 199 -27.22 -1.39 11.38
N ILE A 200 -27.90 -0.24 11.42
CA ILE A 200 -28.01 0.61 12.62
C ILE A 200 -28.44 -0.19 13.87
N THR A 201 -29.40 -1.10 13.74
CA THR A 201 -29.84 -1.95 14.87
C THR A 201 -28.69 -2.76 15.47
N ARG A 202 -27.96 -3.51 14.64
CA ARG A 202 -26.78 -4.27 15.06
C ARG A 202 -25.68 -3.40 15.67
N PHE A 203 -25.50 -2.18 15.17
CA PHE A 203 -24.55 -1.24 15.78
C PHE A 203 -24.93 -0.93 17.23
N PHE A 204 -26.22 -0.73 17.49
CA PHE A 204 -26.71 -0.48 18.84
C PHE A 204 -26.68 -1.71 19.73
N ASP A 205 -26.99 -2.90 19.20
CA ASP A 205 -26.81 -4.16 19.95
C ASP A 205 -25.35 -4.32 20.41
N GLU A 206 -24.39 -3.85 19.62
CA GLU A 206 -22.99 -3.84 20.03
C GLU A 206 -22.69 -2.77 21.09
N MET A 207 -23.31 -1.61 20.98
CA MET A 207 -23.15 -0.52 21.94
C MET A 207 -23.72 -0.85 23.33
N GLU A 208 -24.80 -1.63 23.40
CA GLU A 208 -25.37 -2.12 24.67
C GLU A 208 -24.44 -3.10 25.40
N LYS A 209 -23.51 -3.75 24.69
CA LYS A 209 -22.51 -4.64 25.29
C LYS A 209 -21.35 -3.89 25.93
N VAL A 210 -21.17 -2.61 25.59
CA VAL A 210 -20.09 -1.79 26.17
C VAL A 210 -20.42 -1.48 27.62
N THR A 211 -19.54 -1.89 28.54
CA THR A 211 -19.78 -1.68 29.96
C THR A 211 -19.71 -0.19 30.32
N GLN A 212 -20.54 0.22 31.28
CA GLN A 212 -20.53 1.60 31.79
C GLN A 212 -19.16 1.98 32.36
N LYS A 213 -18.46 1.02 32.96
CA LYS A 213 -17.15 1.22 33.57
C LYS A 213 -16.11 1.58 32.51
N ASP A 214 -15.98 0.78 31.45
CA ASP A 214 -14.96 0.99 30.41
C ASP A 214 -15.16 2.35 29.70
N ALA A 215 -16.42 2.68 29.41
CA ALA A 215 -16.75 3.95 28.78
C ALA A 215 -16.50 5.15 29.72
N ALA A 216 -16.80 5.02 31.02
CA ALA A 216 -16.56 6.08 31.99
C ALA A 216 -15.07 6.34 32.22
N GLU A 217 -14.25 5.29 32.29
CA GLU A 217 -12.80 5.42 32.47
C GLU A 217 -12.15 6.16 31.29
N LEU A 218 -12.53 5.84 30.05
CA LEU A 218 -12.01 6.52 28.87
C LEU A 218 -12.56 7.95 28.76
N ALA A 219 -13.86 8.17 29.01
CA ALA A 219 -14.45 9.51 29.03
C ALA A 219 -13.76 10.42 30.05
N GLU A 220 -13.42 9.91 31.23
CA GLU A 220 -12.73 10.67 32.27
C GLU A 220 -11.32 11.08 31.83
N LYS A 221 -10.58 10.19 31.16
CA LYS A 221 -9.29 10.54 30.56
C LYS A 221 -9.42 11.66 29.53
N LEU A 222 -10.42 11.59 28.65
CA LEU A 222 -10.67 12.62 27.64
C LEU A 222 -11.05 13.97 28.28
N ILE A 223 -11.93 13.96 29.29
CA ILE A 223 -12.37 15.15 30.00
C ILE A 223 -11.20 15.80 30.75
N ASN A 224 -10.38 15.01 31.46
CA ASN A 224 -9.23 15.53 32.19
C ASN A 224 -8.15 16.11 31.25
N GLY A 225 -8.05 15.58 30.02
CA GLY A 225 -7.18 16.12 28.98
C GLY A 225 -7.76 17.33 28.23
N ALA A 226 -9.05 17.62 28.39
CA ALA A 226 -9.71 18.71 27.69
C ALA A 226 -9.44 20.06 28.38
N GLN A 227 -9.15 21.09 27.59
CA GLN A 227 -9.02 22.46 28.11
C GLN A 227 -10.35 23.00 28.68
N LYS A 228 -11.49 22.52 28.14
CA LYS A 228 -12.82 22.94 28.55
C LYS A 228 -13.85 21.85 28.26
N LEU A 229 -14.79 21.67 29.17
CA LEU A 229 -15.97 20.83 28.98
C LEU A 229 -17.23 21.72 28.97
N ASN A 230 -17.97 21.72 27.87
CA ASN A 230 -19.21 22.50 27.70
C ASN A 230 -20.47 21.62 27.64
N ILE A 231 -20.33 20.31 27.86
CA ILE A 231 -21.42 19.33 27.80
C ILE A 231 -21.36 18.45 29.06
N ASP A 232 -22.47 17.79 29.38
CA ASP A 232 -22.51 16.91 30.54
C ASP A 232 -21.58 15.70 30.36
N LYS A 233 -20.90 15.31 31.45
CA LYS A 233 -19.99 14.14 31.47
C LYS A 233 -20.67 12.87 30.93
N GLU A 234 -21.95 12.69 31.23
CA GLU A 234 -22.72 11.52 30.79
C GLU A 234 -22.82 11.43 29.26
N TYR A 235 -22.93 12.55 28.55
CA TYR A 235 -22.99 12.55 27.09
C TYR A 235 -21.64 12.14 26.47
N VAL A 236 -20.53 12.57 27.09
CA VAL A 236 -19.20 12.09 26.69
C VAL A 236 -19.08 10.57 26.88
N VAL A 237 -19.61 10.03 27.98
CA VAL A 237 -19.62 8.58 28.21
C VAL A 237 -20.42 7.83 27.15
N ASN A 238 -21.58 8.36 26.74
CA ASN A 238 -22.40 7.74 25.70
C ASN A 238 -21.70 7.77 24.32
N ASP A 239 -21.04 8.87 23.98
CA ASP A 239 -20.24 8.98 22.76
C ASP A 239 -19.03 8.02 22.77
N VAL A 240 -18.41 7.82 23.93
CA VAL A 240 -17.35 6.82 24.11
C VAL A 240 -17.90 5.39 23.92
N LYS A 241 -19.12 5.08 24.34
CA LYS A 241 -19.74 3.78 24.03
C LYS A 241 -19.87 3.55 22.53
N SER A 242 -20.30 4.56 21.78
CA SER A 242 -20.34 4.51 20.31
C SER A 242 -18.97 4.22 19.70
N TYR A 243 -17.92 4.85 20.23
CA TYR A 243 -16.54 4.62 19.80
C TYR A 243 -16.07 3.19 20.09
N LEU A 244 -16.29 2.68 21.30
CA LEU A 244 -15.89 1.31 21.69
C LEU A 244 -16.66 0.26 20.89
N ALA A 245 -17.96 0.46 20.66
CA ALA A 245 -18.78 -0.40 19.81
C ALA A 245 -18.29 -0.42 18.36
N THR A 246 -17.93 0.75 17.83
CA THR A 246 -17.33 0.88 16.49
C THR A 246 -16.04 0.09 16.41
N LYS A 247 -15.15 0.19 17.40
CA LYS A 247 -13.91 -0.58 17.42
C LYS A 247 -14.13 -2.09 17.49
N SER A 248 -15.08 -2.54 18.31
CA SER A 248 -15.46 -3.97 18.38
C SER A 248 -15.92 -4.49 17.01
N LEU A 249 -16.78 -3.74 16.31
CA LEU A 249 -17.25 -4.12 14.98
C LEU A 249 -16.14 -4.06 13.94
N MET A 250 -15.29 -3.03 13.98
CA MET A 250 -14.17 -2.92 13.05
C MET A 250 -13.21 -4.09 13.22
N GLU A 251 -12.87 -4.48 14.45
CA GLU A 251 -12.06 -5.67 14.72
C GLU A 251 -12.75 -6.96 14.25
N LYS A 252 -14.03 -7.13 14.56
CA LYS A 252 -14.81 -8.31 14.16
C LYS A 252 -14.86 -8.51 12.64
N TYR A 253 -14.85 -7.42 11.87
CA TYR A 253 -14.98 -7.45 10.42
C TYR A 253 -13.70 -7.09 9.68
N ASP A 254 -12.58 -6.98 10.39
CA ASP A 254 -11.28 -6.59 9.83
C ASP A 254 -11.35 -5.26 9.04
N CYS A 255 -12.10 -4.30 9.56
CA CYS A 255 -12.22 -2.96 8.99
C CYS A 255 -11.20 -2.01 9.62
N ASN A 256 -10.74 -1.05 8.83
CA ASN A 256 -9.76 -0.03 9.23
C ASN A 256 -10.21 1.39 8.89
N ALA A 257 -11.42 1.55 8.36
CA ALA A 257 -12.09 2.83 8.19
C ALA A 257 -13.56 2.72 8.64
N HIS A 258 -14.20 3.85 8.95
CA HIS A 258 -15.58 3.85 9.45
C HIS A 258 -16.40 5.01 8.88
N THR A 259 -17.67 4.74 8.60
CA THR A 259 -18.68 5.76 8.28
C THR A 259 -20.04 5.41 8.89
N ILE A 260 -20.80 6.45 9.25
CA ILE A 260 -22.15 6.34 9.79
C ILE A 260 -23.00 7.57 9.37
N PRO A 261 -24.18 7.38 8.76
CA PRO A 261 -25.02 8.47 8.26
C PRO A 261 -25.90 9.06 9.37
N CYS A 262 -25.68 10.33 9.71
CA CYS A 262 -26.40 11.04 10.78
C CYS A 262 -27.93 11.09 10.57
N PHE A 263 -28.40 11.25 9.33
CA PHE A 263 -29.84 11.37 9.04
C PHE A 263 -30.58 10.04 9.23
N GLU A 264 -29.99 8.93 8.77
CA GLU A 264 -30.55 7.60 9.03
C GLU A 264 -30.47 7.27 10.53
N LEU A 265 -29.36 7.64 11.20
CA LEU A 265 -29.23 7.50 12.64
C LEU A 265 -30.31 8.27 13.41
N CYS A 266 -30.63 9.50 12.99
CA CYS A 266 -31.71 10.31 13.58
C CYS A 266 -33.07 9.60 13.47
N SER A 267 -33.38 9.04 12.29
CA SER A 267 -34.65 8.33 12.05
C SER A 267 -34.84 7.10 12.94
N SER A 268 -33.74 6.49 13.42
CA SER A 268 -33.78 5.35 14.35
C SER A 268 -34.29 5.71 15.76
N ARG A 269 -34.37 7.00 16.11
CA ARG A 269 -34.67 7.52 17.47
C ARG A 269 -33.68 7.11 18.56
N VAL A 270 -32.61 6.42 18.23
CA VAL A 270 -31.64 5.99 19.23
C VAL A 270 -30.77 7.14 19.76
N PRO A 271 -30.33 8.12 18.93
CA PRO A 271 -29.67 9.32 19.46
C PRO A 271 -30.51 10.08 20.50
N GLU A 272 -31.84 10.06 20.38
CA GLU A 272 -32.73 10.66 21.37
C GLU A 272 -32.68 9.92 22.71
N LYS A 273 -32.72 8.58 22.67
CA LYS A 273 -32.74 7.71 23.85
C LYS A 273 -31.41 7.68 24.58
N LEU A 274 -30.31 7.59 23.82
CA LEU A 274 -28.97 7.37 24.37
C LEU A 274 -28.13 8.64 24.42
N LYS A 275 -28.65 9.78 23.93
CA LYS A 275 -27.96 11.08 23.90
C LYS A 275 -26.53 10.94 23.35
N VAL A 276 -26.44 10.31 22.18
CA VAL A 276 -25.18 9.92 21.52
C VAL A 276 -25.06 10.54 20.13
N VAL A 277 -23.85 11.00 19.79
CA VAL A 277 -23.48 11.49 18.45
C VAL A 277 -22.17 10.86 17.98
N PRO A 278 -22.03 10.54 16.68
CA PRO A 278 -20.85 9.84 16.17
C PRO A 278 -19.61 10.75 16.00
N CYS A 279 -19.74 12.05 16.21
CA CYS A 279 -18.65 13.01 15.94
C CYS A 279 -17.40 12.72 16.79
N LEU A 280 -17.56 12.45 18.09
CA LEU A 280 -16.42 12.11 18.95
C LEU A 280 -15.79 10.77 18.51
N THR A 281 -16.61 9.79 18.12
CA THR A 281 -16.11 8.52 17.55
C THR A 281 -15.22 8.77 16.34
N HIS A 282 -15.64 9.63 15.40
CA HIS A 282 -14.82 9.97 14.24
C HIS A 282 -13.52 10.69 14.61
N THR A 283 -13.55 11.60 15.58
CA THR A 283 -12.33 12.29 16.04
C THR A 283 -11.34 11.31 16.64
N LEU A 284 -11.79 10.45 17.57
CA LEU A 284 -10.93 9.47 18.24
C LEU A 284 -10.33 8.45 17.26
N LEU A 285 -11.12 8.00 16.27
CA LEU A 285 -10.61 7.09 15.25
C LEU A 285 -9.57 7.78 14.35
N LYS A 286 -9.78 9.05 13.99
CA LYS A 286 -8.80 9.82 13.18
C LYS A 286 -7.48 10.01 13.93
N ASP A 287 -7.51 10.23 15.24
CA ASP A 287 -6.31 10.37 16.06
C ASP A 287 -5.50 9.05 16.13
N GLU A 288 -6.13 7.90 15.85
CA GLU A 288 -5.48 6.58 15.79
C GLU A 288 -4.88 6.25 14.41
N GLY A 289 -5.16 7.04 13.37
CA GLY A 289 -4.69 6.83 11.99
C GLY A 289 -5.60 5.94 11.16
#